data_AF-A0AA38PFI1-F1
#
_entry.id   AF-A0AA38PFI1-F1
#
_cell.length_a   1.000
_cell.length_b   1.000
_cell.length_c   1.000
_cell.angle_alpha   90.00
_cell.angle_beta   90.00
_cell.angle_gamma   90.00
#
_symmetry.space_group_name_H-M   'P 1'
#
loop_
_entity.id
_entity.type
_entity.pdbx_description
1 polymer ?
#
loop_
_entity_poly.entity_id
_entity_poly.type
_entity_poly.pdbx_seq_one_letter_code
_entity_poly.pdbx_strand_id
1 'polypeptide(L)'
;MAHTYAWVIEQEFVQRDRKDRTTEQWIFEQNVRFPDIGTQERQNMEERVRRRMWEEAMNEYEVEAERWMRHEEELRQRRVAAEAERERERQRAQAKMGSTLHEEFRRFEFEARLREKRERDREAEKRRENRYRAKQAAREREDRERIRVEREASIVTGWEKYEKQWSSLSASLGSSEPLNFEDIPWPVSHTVSKPEDLTPTEITTFLLSSLHSQNLSRKERIRSAQLRWHPDRFQRVLKRVKEEEKNAVADGVGIVARCLNDLMAKEKRA
;
A
#
# COMPACT_ATOMS: atom_id res chain seq x y z
N MET A 1 -60.26 126.99 -50.58
CA MET A 1 -59.77 128.15 -49.79
C MET A 1 -60.87 128.52 -48.81
N ALA A 2 -60.53 128.69 -47.52
CA ALA A 2 -61.40 128.61 -46.32
C ALA A 2 -61.87 127.16 -46.07
N HIS A 3 -61.55 126.46 -44.97
CA HIS A 3 -61.45 126.87 -43.57
C HIS A 3 -60.31 126.13 -42.83
N THR A 4 -59.07 126.37 -43.26
CA THR A 4 -57.85 126.07 -42.51
C THR A 4 -57.63 127.01 -41.30
N TYR A 5 -58.70 127.55 -40.71
CA TYR A 5 -58.63 128.57 -39.65
C TYR A 5 -59.45 128.22 -38.38
N ALA A 6 -60.23 127.13 -38.37
CA ALA A 6 -60.96 126.73 -37.17
C ALA A 6 -60.10 125.90 -36.20
N TRP A 7 -59.22 125.05 -36.73
CA TRP A 7 -58.37 124.14 -35.93
C TRP A 7 -57.29 124.88 -35.12
N VAL A 8 -56.83 126.03 -35.61
CA VAL A 8 -55.82 126.86 -34.92
C VAL A 8 -56.44 127.61 -33.72
N ILE A 9 -57.73 127.97 -33.79
CA ILE A 9 -58.43 128.65 -32.68
C ILE A 9 -58.82 127.67 -31.57
N GLU A 10 -59.16 126.42 -31.90
CA GLU A 10 -59.35 125.37 -30.89
C GLU A 10 -58.04 125.01 -30.19
N GLN A 11 -56.89 125.05 -30.89
CA GLN A 11 -55.58 124.87 -30.28
C GLN A 11 -55.23 126.00 -29.29
N GLU A 12 -55.67 127.25 -29.54
CA GLU A 12 -55.44 128.36 -28.60
C GLU A 12 -56.29 128.25 -27.32
N PHE A 13 -57.47 127.63 -27.37
CA PHE A 13 -58.28 127.37 -26.16
C PHE A 13 -57.67 126.25 -25.30
N VAL A 14 -57.15 125.19 -25.91
CA VAL A 14 -56.44 124.10 -25.20
C VAL A 14 -55.09 124.59 -24.63
N GLN A 15 -54.46 125.58 -25.27
CA GLN A 15 -53.26 126.25 -24.76
C GLN A 15 -53.54 127.25 -23.61
N ARG A 16 -54.75 127.85 -23.56
CA ARG A 16 -55.18 128.73 -22.47
C ARG A 16 -55.65 127.98 -21.22
N ASP A 17 -56.30 126.83 -21.36
CA ASP A 17 -56.74 126.01 -20.22
C ASP A 17 -55.56 125.30 -19.50
N ARG A 18 -54.41 125.21 -20.18
CA ARG A 18 -53.13 124.75 -19.63
C ARG A 18 -52.37 125.81 -18.84
N LYS A 19 -52.82 127.07 -18.84
CA LYS A 19 -52.07 128.22 -18.31
C LYS A 19 -52.46 128.68 -16.90
N ASP A 20 -53.53 128.15 -16.30
CA ASP A 20 -54.01 128.54 -14.95
C ASP A 20 -54.25 127.37 -13.97
N ARG A 21 -53.65 126.19 -14.19
CA ARG A 21 -53.52 125.15 -13.16
C ARG A 21 -52.06 125.06 -12.73
N THR A 22 -51.71 125.75 -11.66
CA THR A 22 -50.41 125.67 -11.02
C THR A 22 -50.10 124.22 -10.67
N THR A 23 -48.85 123.79 -10.94
CA THR A 23 -48.32 122.46 -10.61
C THR A 23 -48.62 122.07 -9.15
N GLU A 24 -48.74 123.05 -8.26
CA GLU A 24 -49.14 122.90 -6.86
C GLU A 24 -50.55 122.32 -6.68
N GLN A 25 -51.53 122.70 -7.50
CA GLN A 25 -52.89 122.12 -7.43
C GLN A 25 -52.90 120.67 -7.92
N TRP A 26 -52.12 120.34 -8.95
CA TRP A 26 -51.97 118.97 -9.43
C TRP A 26 -51.26 118.07 -8.40
N ILE A 27 -50.22 118.58 -7.74
CA ILE A 27 -49.51 117.88 -6.65
C ILE A 27 -50.44 117.68 -5.44
N PHE A 28 -51.25 118.68 -5.10
CA PHE A 28 -52.22 118.57 -4.00
C PHE A 28 -53.33 117.54 -4.32
N GLU A 29 -53.81 117.51 -5.58
CA GLU A 29 -54.80 116.53 -6.04
C GLU A 29 -54.23 115.09 -6.04
N GLN A 30 -52.94 114.93 -6.37
CA GLN A 30 -52.24 113.63 -6.25
C GLN A 30 -52.05 113.22 -4.79
N ASN A 31 -51.73 114.16 -3.88
CA ASN A 31 -51.56 113.91 -2.45
C ASN A 31 -52.87 113.58 -1.71
N VAL A 32 -54.00 114.10 -2.18
CA VAL A 32 -55.34 113.78 -1.62
C VAL A 32 -55.87 112.44 -2.14
N ARG A 33 -55.46 112.03 -3.35
CA ARG A 33 -55.92 110.78 -3.98
C ARG A 33 -55.10 109.55 -3.58
N PHE A 34 -53.87 109.76 -3.13
CA PHE A 34 -52.98 108.73 -2.57
C PHE A 34 -52.35 109.26 -1.28
N PRO A 35 -52.93 108.98 -0.09
CA PRO A 35 -52.26 109.31 1.15
C PRO A 35 -50.92 108.58 1.19
N ASP A 36 -49.86 109.28 1.56
CA ASP A 36 -48.52 108.73 1.82
C ASP A 36 -48.63 107.73 2.98
N ILE A 37 -48.90 106.47 2.64
CA ILE A 37 -48.77 105.34 3.55
C ILE A 37 -47.29 105.25 3.88
N GLY A 38 -46.94 105.67 5.10
CA GLY A 38 -45.58 105.98 5.53
C GLY A 38 -44.55 104.99 4.98
N THR A 39 -43.46 105.53 4.46
CA THR A 39 -42.26 104.83 3.97
C THR A 39 -41.78 103.67 4.87
N GLN A 40 -42.07 103.74 6.17
CA GLN A 40 -41.85 102.68 7.16
C GLN A 40 -42.65 101.39 6.90
N GLU A 41 -43.91 101.48 6.48
CA GLU A 41 -44.79 100.31 6.27
C GLU A 41 -44.44 99.55 4.99
N ARG A 42 -44.05 100.25 3.92
CA ARG A 42 -43.52 99.62 2.69
C ARG A 42 -42.21 98.90 2.93
N GLN A 43 -41.26 99.51 3.65
CA GLN A 43 -40.00 98.87 4.00
C GLN A 43 -40.21 97.63 4.88
N ASN A 44 -41.11 97.72 5.87
CA ASN A 44 -41.49 96.56 6.68
C ASN A 44 -42.18 95.46 5.86
N MET A 45 -42.99 95.81 4.86
CA MET A 45 -43.65 94.85 3.98
C MET A 45 -42.64 94.15 3.05
N GLU A 46 -41.68 94.89 2.49
CA GLU A 46 -40.60 94.35 1.67
C GLU A 46 -39.64 93.45 2.47
N GLU A 47 -39.30 93.83 3.70
CA GLU A 47 -38.51 92.97 4.59
C GLU A 47 -39.25 91.69 4.98
N ARG A 48 -40.57 91.77 5.19
CA ARG A 48 -41.39 90.57 5.44
C ARG A 48 -41.46 89.64 4.24
N VAL A 49 -41.59 90.19 3.02
CA VAL A 49 -41.57 89.41 1.78
C VAL A 49 -40.19 88.80 1.56
N ARG A 50 -39.12 89.58 1.73
CA ARG A 50 -37.73 89.08 1.62
C ARG A 50 -37.46 87.99 2.65
N ARG A 51 -37.88 88.16 3.89
CA ARG A 51 -37.73 87.16 4.95
C ARG A 51 -38.48 85.87 4.60
N ARG A 52 -39.73 85.97 4.13
CA ARG A 52 -40.50 84.80 3.68
C ARG A 52 -39.84 84.10 2.50
N MET A 53 -39.37 84.84 1.50
CA MET A 53 -38.65 84.27 0.36
C MET A 53 -37.34 83.59 0.77
N TRP A 54 -36.62 84.15 1.74
CA TRP A 54 -35.43 83.53 2.32
C TRP A 54 -35.76 82.29 3.16
N GLU A 55 -36.83 82.32 3.95
CA GLU A 55 -37.32 81.17 4.71
C GLU A 55 -37.77 80.04 3.77
N GLU A 56 -38.48 80.37 2.69
CA GLU A 56 -38.89 79.40 1.65
C GLU A 56 -37.67 78.81 0.92
N ALA A 57 -36.71 79.64 0.50
CA ALA A 57 -35.48 79.16 -0.13
C ALA A 57 -34.62 78.32 0.82
N MET A 58 -34.56 78.68 2.10
CA MET A 58 -33.86 77.88 3.13
C MET A 58 -34.57 76.56 3.38
N ASN A 59 -35.90 76.54 3.45
CA ASN A 59 -36.69 75.31 3.57
C ASN A 59 -36.50 74.39 2.36
N GLU A 60 -36.46 74.94 1.14
CA GLU A 60 -36.17 74.19 -0.08
C GLU A 60 -34.76 73.58 -0.04
N TYR A 61 -33.76 74.36 0.37
CA TYR A 61 -32.39 73.87 0.53
C TYR A 61 -32.28 72.80 1.62
N GLU A 62 -32.94 72.95 2.76
CA GLU A 62 -32.98 71.95 3.83
C GLU A 62 -33.64 70.65 3.34
N VAL A 63 -34.75 70.73 2.62
CA VAL A 63 -35.42 69.57 2.03
C VAL A 63 -34.55 68.90 0.97
N GLU A 64 -33.84 69.66 0.13
CA GLU A 64 -32.89 69.11 -0.84
C GLU A 64 -31.66 68.48 -0.17
N ALA A 65 -31.12 69.12 0.86
CA ALA A 65 -30.02 68.58 1.65
C ALA A 65 -30.43 67.28 2.35
N GLU A 66 -31.62 67.21 2.94
CA GLU A 66 -32.15 65.98 3.53
C GLU A 66 -32.35 64.87 2.49
N ARG A 67 -32.87 65.21 1.31
CA ARG A 67 -33.03 64.25 0.20
C ARG A 67 -31.67 63.73 -0.26
N TRP A 68 -30.68 64.61 -0.36
CA TRP A 68 -29.32 64.27 -0.74
C TRP A 68 -28.65 63.37 0.31
N MET A 69 -28.77 63.71 1.59
CA MET A 69 -28.26 62.91 2.71
C MET A 69 -28.91 61.52 2.78
N ARG A 70 -30.24 61.44 2.60
CA ARG A 70 -30.94 60.15 2.53
C ARG A 70 -30.48 59.33 1.34
N HIS A 71 -30.30 59.94 0.18
CA HIS A 71 -29.81 59.25 -1.02
C HIS A 71 -28.37 58.75 -0.84
N GLU A 72 -27.50 59.56 -0.23
CA GLU A 72 -26.12 59.18 0.07
C GLU A 72 -26.06 58.05 1.12
N GLU A 73 -26.89 58.12 2.15
CA GLU A 73 -27.01 57.07 3.17
C GLU A 73 -27.54 55.76 2.57
N GLU A 74 -28.54 55.81 1.69
CA GLU A 74 -29.02 54.64 0.95
C GLU A 74 -27.92 54.03 0.08
N LEU A 75 -27.12 54.85 -0.61
CA LEU A 75 -25.98 54.36 -1.39
C LEU A 75 -24.92 53.73 -0.49
N ARG A 76 -24.65 54.30 0.68
CA ARG A 76 -23.72 53.74 1.67
C ARG A 76 -24.24 52.41 2.21
N GLN A 77 -25.53 52.32 2.57
CA GLN A 77 -26.16 51.09 3.02
C GLN A 77 -26.15 50.01 1.93
N ARG A 78 -26.40 50.38 0.67
CA ARG A 78 -26.30 49.47 -0.48
C ARG A 78 -24.87 48.96 -0.69
N ARG A 79 -23.85 49.81 -0.54
CA ARG A 79 -22.44 49.40 -0.63
C ARG A 79 -22.06 48.42 0.47
N VAL A 80 -22.43 48.71 1.73
CA VAL A 80 -22.20 47.82 2.87
C VAL A 80 -22.95 46.50 2.72
N ALA A 81 -24.22 46.54 2.29
CA ALA A 81 -25.01 45.34 2.04
C ALA A 81 -24.39 44.48 0.93
N ALA A 82 -23.97 45.09 -0.18
CA ALA A 82 -23.31 44.38 -1.27
C ALA A 82 -21.96 43.77 -0.86
N GLU A 83 -21.19 44.45 0.00
CA GLU A 83 -19.93 43.93 0.54
C GLU A 83 -20.17 42.76 1.50
N ALA A 84 -21.14 42.88 2.41
CA ALA A 84 -21.54 41.82 3.32
C ALA A 84 -22.08 40.59 2.57
N GLU A 85 -22.80 40.79 1.46
CA GLU A 85 -23.25 39.69 0.60
C GLU A 85 -22.09 38.97 -0.07
N ARG A 86 -21.13 39.72 -0.64
CA ARG A 86 -19.90 39.15 -1.23
C ARG A 86 -19.07 38.39 -0.19
N GLU A 87 -18.99 38.90 1.03
CA GLU A 87 -18.27 38.22 2.10
C GLU A 87 -18.96 36.90 2.50
N ARG A 88 -20.28 36.92 2.66
CA ARG A 88 -21.07 35.70 2.92
C ARG A 88 -20.92 34.68 1.79
N GLU A 89 -20.90 35.14 0.54
CA GLU A 89 -20.68 34.27 -0.61
C GLU A 89 -19.29 33.63 -0.58
N ARG A 90 -18.24 34.43 -0.28
CA ARG A 90 -16.87 33.92 -0.10
C ARG A 90 -16.79 32.90 1.03
N GLN A 91 -17.42 33.18 2.18
CA GLN A 91 -17.45 32.24 3.31
C GLN A 91 -18.17 30.95 2.95
N ARG A 92 -19.30 31.03 2.22
CA ARG A 92 -20.01 29.84 1.72
C ARG A 92 -19.16 29.06 0.71
N ALA A 93 -18.46 29.74 -0.19
CA ALA A 93 -17.57 29.10 -1.15
C ALA A 93 -16.39 28.41 -0.45
N GLN A 94 -15.75 29.08 0.52
CA GLN A 94 -14.69 28.49 1.34
C GLN A 94 -15.17 27.32 2.18
N ALA A 95 -16.36 27.40 2.80
CA ALA A 95 -16.95 26.30 3.56
C ALA A 95 -17.27 25.09 2.67
N LYS A 96 -17.81 25.32 1.47
CA LYS A 96 -18.05 24.26 0.48
C LYS A 96 -16.73 23.62 0.02
N MET A 97 -15.71 24.43 -0.24
CA MET A 97 -14.38 23.94 -0.62
C MET A 97 -13.71 23.16 0.52
N GLY A 98 -13.81 23.63 1.76
CA GLY A 98 -13.31 22.92 2.93
C GLY A 98 -14.05 21.58 3.18
N SER A 99 -15.37 21.57 3.02
CA SER A 99 -16.17 20.34 3.17
C SER A 99 -15.84 19.28 2.11
N THR A 100 -15.66 19.70 0.86
CA THR A 100 -15.31 18.78 -0.24
C THR A 100 -13.92 18.20 -0.05
N LEU A 101 -12.93 19.04 0.25
CA LEU A 101 -11.57 18.58 0.58
C LEU A 101 -11.55 17.64 1.79
N HIS A 102 -12.31 17.94 2.84
CA HIS A 102 -12.40 17.09 4.02
C HIS A 102 -13.03 15.72 3.69
N GLU A 103 -14.05 15.69 2.81
CA GLU A 103 -14.66 14.44 2.36
C GLU A 103 -13.71 13.60 1.51
N GLU A 104 -12.98 14.23 0.58
CA GLU A 104 -11.96 13.56 -0.23
C GLU A 104 -10.83 13.01 0.62
N PHE A 105 -10.35 13.77 1.60
CA PHE A 105 -9.32 13.32 2.54
C PHE A 105 -9.79 12.10 3.34
N ARG A 106 -11.03 12.11 3.85
CA ARG A 106 -11.61 10.94 4.53
C ARG A 106 -11.71 9.71 3.62
N ARG A 107 -12.08 9.90 2.34
CA ARG A 107 -12.11 8.80 1.35
C ARG A 107 -10.72 8.25 1.10
N PHE A 108 -9.72 9.12 0.92
CA PHE A 108 -8.34 8.73 0.71
C PHE A 108 -7.76 7.97 1.91
N GLU A 109 -7.96 8.45 3.13
CA GLU A 109 -7.54 7.76 4.34
C GLU A 109 -8.20 6.38 4.49
N PHE A 110 -9.50 6.29 4.19
CA PHE A 110 -10.22 5.03 4.24
C PHE A 110 -9.69 4.02 3.22
N GLU A 111 -9.46 4.47 1.98
CA GLU A 111 -8.83 3.64 0.95
C GLU A 111 -7.42 3.21 1.34
N ALA A 112 -6.61 4.11 1.88
CA ALA A 112 -5.26 3.81 2.33
C ALA A 112 -5.26 2.72 3.43
N ARG A 113 -6.14 2.86 4.43
CA ARG A 113 -6.33 1.83 5.48
C ARG A 113 -6.79 0.50 4.90
N LEU A 114 -7.67 0.51 3.90
CA LEU A 114 -8.13 -0.73 3.27
C LEU A 114 -7.03 -1.40 2.46
N ARG A 115 -6.21 -0.62 1.74
CA ARG A 115 -5.03 -1.12 1.02
C ARG A 115 -4.02 -1.73 1.99
N GLU A 116 -3.69 -1.01 3.07
CA GLU A 116 -2.77 -1.49 4.10
C GLU A 116 -3.27 -2.79 4.74
N LYS A 117 -4.56 -2.88 5.08
CA LYS A 117 -5.16 -4.11 5.61
C LYS A 117 -5.03 -5.28 4.64
N ARG A 118 -5.34 -5.07 3.36
CA ARG A 118 -5.20 -6.10 2.31
C ARG A 118 -3.75 -6.55 2.14
N GLU A 119 -2.80 -5.63 2.21
CA GLU A 119 -1.37 -5.98 2.14
C GLU A 119 -0.93 -6.79 3.36
N ARG A 120 -1.32 -6.37 4.57
CA ARG A 120 -1.05 -7.12 5.81
C ARG A 120 -1.66 -8.52 5.77
N ASP A 121 -2.88 -8.67 5.26
CA ASP A 121 -3.56 -9.96 5.14
C ASP A 121 -2.84 -10.86 4.13
N ARG A 122 -2.47 -10.34 2.95
CA ARG A 122 -1.67 -11.07 1.95
C ARG A 122 -0.30 -11.48 2.50
N GLU A 123 0.36 -10.61 3.24
CA GLU A 123 1.65 -10.92 3.85
C GLU A 123 1.50 -11.94 4.99
N ALA A 124 0.44 -11.86 5.79
CA ALA A 124 0.12 -12.84 6.81
C ALA A 124 -0.15 -14.23 6.20
N GLU A 125 -0.88 -14.29 5.09
CA GLU A 125 -1.13 -15.51 4.33
C GLU A 125 0.17 -16.10 3.77
N LYS A 126 0.99 -15.30 3.07
CA LYS A 126 2.31 -15.73 2.59
C LYS A 126 3.20 -16.24 3.72
N ARG A 127 3.21 -15.57 4.88
CA ARG A 127 3.97 -16.02 6.06
C ARG A 127 3.43 -17.32 6.63
N ARG A 128 2.10 -17.53 6.63
CA ARG A 128 1.49 -18.81 7.05
C ARG A 128 1.85 -19.93 6.09
N GLU A 129 1.74 -19.70 4.78
CA GLU A 129 2.10 -20.67 3.76
C GLU A 129 3.59 -21.03 3.81
N ASN A 130 4.48 -20.03 3.88
CA ASN A 130 5.92 -20.27 4.01
C ASN A 130 6.26 -21.05 5.29
N ARG A 131 5.62 -20.74 6.43
CA ARG A 131 5.79 -21.52 7.66
C ARG A 131 5.31 -22.96 7.51
N TYR A 132 4.18 -23.17 6.83
CA TYR A 132 3.67 -24.51 6.56
C TYR A 132 4.63 -25.30 5.65
N ARG A 133 5.08 -24.72 4.54
CA ARG A 133 6.06 -25.33 3.63
C ARG A 133 7.38 -25.62 4.33
N ALA A 134 7.90 -24.68 5.14
CA ALA A 134 9.12 -24.89 5.91
C ALA A 134 8.97 -26.04 6.91
N LYS A 135 7.81 -26.15 7.59
CA LYS A 135 7.53 -27.26 8.51
C LYS A 135 7.43 -28.60 7.80
N GLN A 136 6.81 -28.65 6.61
CA GLN A 136 6.75 -29.87 5.80
C GLN A 136 8.14 -30.30 5.33
N ALA A 137 8.94 -29.36 4.80
CA ALA A 137 10.31 -29.62 4.37
C ALA A 137 11.21 -30.07 5.54
N ALA A 138 11.01 -29.52 6.75
CA ALA A 138 11.74 -29.95 7.94
C ALA A 138 11.39 -31.39 8.34
N ARG A 139 10.10 -31.77 8.31
CA ARG A 139 9.66 -33.15 8.57
C ARG A 139 10.21 -34.13 7.55
N GLU A 140 10.13 -33.80 6.26
CA GLU A 140 10.66 -34.65 5.20
C GLU A 140 12.18 -34.85 5.32
N ARG A 141 12.92 -33.82 5.75
CA ARG A 141 14.35 -33.93 6.05
C ARG A 141 14.61 -34.85 7.25
N GLU A 142 13.85 -34.68 8.33
CA GLU A 142 13.96 -35.54 9.52
C GLU A 142 13.64 -37.00 9.19
N ASP A 143 12.58 -37.26 8.43
CA ASP A 143 12.20 -38.62 8.03
C ASP A 143 13.26 -39.26 7.13
N ARG A 144 13.82 -38.51 6.18
CA ARG A 144 14.94 -38.99 5.35
C ARG A 144 16.18 -39.28 6.17
N GLU A 145 16.49 -38.45 7.15
CA GLU A 145 17.62 -38.64 8.04
C GLU A 145 17.40 -39.85 8.96
N ARG A 146 16.20 -40.03 9.52
CA ARG A 146 15.81 -41.21 10.30
C ARG A 146 15.98 -42.50 9.49
N ILE A 147 15.42 -42.55 8.27
CA ILE A 147 15.55 -43.71 7.38
C ILE A 147 17.02 -43.97 7.03
N ARG A 148 17.80 -42.92 6.81
CA ARG A 148 19.23 -43.04 6.55
C ARG A 148 19.97 -43.64 7.74
N VAL A 149 19.78 -43.08 8.94
CA VAL A 149 20.43 -43.57 10.17
C VAL A 149 20.01 -45.00 10.49
N GLU A 150 18.73 -45.35 10.30
CA GLU A 150 18.23 -46.71 10.50
C GLU A 150 18.86 -47.71 9.51
N ARG A 151 18.94 -47.35 8.23
CA ARG A 151 19.65 -48.15 7.23
C ARG A 151 21.12 -48.29 7.58
N GLU A 152 21.78 -47.21 7.98
CA GLU A 152 23.19 -47.23 8.36
C GLU A 152 23.41 -48.15 9.57
N ALA A 153 22.56 -48.06 10.60
CA ALA A 153 22.59 -48.92 11.77
C ALA A 153 22.37 -50.40 11.40
N SER A 154 21.43 -50.70 10.49
CA SER A 154 21.16 -52.07 10.03
C SER A 154 22.38 -52.72 9.34
N ILE A 155 23.19 -51.92 8.63
CA ILE A 155 24.41 -52.40 7.98
C ILE A 155 25.50 -52.69 9.02
N VAL A 156 25.64 -51.85 10.03
CA VAL A 156 26.60 -52.05 11.13
C VAL A 156 26.26 -53.30 11.94
N THR A 157 25.00 -53.48 12.34
CA THR A 157 24.57 -54.67 13.10
C THR A 157 24.68 -55.95 12.27
N GLY A 158 24.37 -55.88 10.97
CA GLY A 158 24.60 -56.97 10.03
C GLY A 158 26.08 -57.36 9.91
N TRP A 159 26.97 -56.37 9.86
CA TRP A 159 28.42 -56.60 9.84
C TRP A 159 28.94 -57.24 11.13
N GLU A 160 28.49 -56.77 12.29
CA GLU A 160 28.87 -57.37 13.58
C GLU A 160 28.40 -58.82 13.70
N LYS A 161 27.19 -59.13 13.21
CA LYS A 161 26.68 -60.50 13.16
C LYS A 161 27.54 -61.37 12.25
N TYR A 162 27.89 -60.89 11.05
CA TYR A 162 28.78 -61.56 10.11
C TYR A 162 30.15 -61.87 10.74
N GLU A 163 30.78 -60.90 11.40
CA GLU A 163 32.08 -61.10 12.07
C GLU A 163 32.00 -62.10 13.24
N LYS A 164 30.92 -62.04 14.03
CA LYS A 164 30.67 -63.01 15.11
C LYS A 164 30.50 -64.43 14.58
N GLN A 165 29.67 -64.60 13.54
CA GLN A 165 29.45 -65.91 12.91
C GLN A 165 30.74 -66.45 12.30
N TRP A 166 31.53 -65.61 11.62
CA TRP A 166 32.81 -66.03 11.10
C TRP A 166 33.81 -66.40 12.20
N SER A 167 33.85 -65.65 13.30
CA SER A 167 34.71 -65.97 14.45
C SER A 167 34.31 -67.31 15.07
N SER A 168 33.01 -67.58 15.21
CA SER A 168 32.47 -68.85 15.68
C SER A 168 32.78 -70.01 14.72
N LEU A 169 32.63 -69.80 13.41
CA LEU A 169 33.01 -70.78 12.40
C LEU A 169 34.51 -71.09 12.46
N SER A 170 35.34 -70.06 12.62
CA SER A 170 36.79 -70.20 12.69
C SER A 170 37.24 -70.93 13.96
N ALA A 171 36.62 -70.64 15.10
CA ALA A 171 36.88 -71.33 16.37
C ALA A 171 36.38 -72.78 16.37
N SER A 172 35.23 -73.02 15.73
CA SER A 172 34.63 -74.35 15.63
C SER A 172 35.26 -75.24 14.56
N LEU A 173 36.20 -74.75 13.74
CA LEU A 173 36.90 -75.55 12.71
C LEU A 173 37.57 -76.83 13.24
N GLY A 174 37.82 -76.92 14.55
CA GLY A 174 38.30 -78.14 15.24
C GLY A 174 37.21 -79.05 15.83
N SER A 175 35.94 -78.66 15.74
CA SER A 175 34.79 -79.42 16.23
C SER A 175 34.22 -80.36 15.15
N SER A 176 33.57 -81.46 15.57
CA SER A 176 33.04 -82.50 14.68
C SER A 176 31.58 -82.29 14.24
N GLU A 177 30.92 -81.19 14.65
CA GLU A 177 29.53 -80.94 14.28
C GLU A 177 29.36 -80.66 12.78
N PRO A 178 28.34 -81.23 12.12
CA PRO A 178 28.06 -80.99 10.71
C PRO A 178 27.52 -79.56 10.49
N LEU A 179 28.01 -78.89 9.47
CA LEU A 179 27.59 -77.53 9.10
C LEU A 179 26.57 -77.58 7.96
N ASN A 180 25.61 -76.66 7.99
CA ASN A 180 24.68 -76.43 6.88
C ASN A 180 25.10 -75.22 6.04
N PHE A 181 24.48 -75.06 4.87
CA PHE A 181 24.65 -73.90 4.00
C PHE A 181 24.32 -72.58 4.72
N GLU A 182 23.29 -72.57 5.57
CA GLU A 182 22.85 -71.39 6.33
C GLU A 182 23.81 -71.02 7.49
N ASP A 183 24.59 -71.98 7.98
CA ASP A 183 25.58 -71.77 9.04
C ASP A 183 26.83 -71.04 8.52
N ILE A 184 26.97 -70.94 7.20
CA ILE A 184 28.06 -70.24 6.56
C ILE A 184 27.75 -68.73 6.57
N PRO A 185 28.63 -67.90 7.14
CA PRO A 185 28.47 -66.45 7.15
C PRO A 185 28.71 -65.87 5.75
N TRP A 186 27.68 -65.87 4.91
CA TRP A 186 27.71 -65.24 3.60
C TRP A 186 27.84 -63.70 3.72
N PRO A 187 28.56 -63.02 2.81
CA PRO A 187 28.79 -61.58 2.90
C PRO A 187 27.59 -60.80 2.34
N VAL A 188 26.41 -61.00 2.92
CA VAL A 188 25.16 -60.32 2.57
C VAL A 188 24.37 -59.95 3.84
N SER A 189 23.43 -59.01 3.74
CA SER A 189 22.66 -58.52 4.88
C SER A 189 21.48 -59.40 5.29
N HIS A 190 21.03 -60.30 4.42
CA HIS A 190 19.87 -61.17 4.63
C HIS A 190 20.29 -62.65 4.80
N THR A 191 19.38 -63.50 5.26
CA THR A 191 19.62 -64.94 5.38
C THR A 191 19.52 -65.60 4.01
N VAL A 192 20.55 -66.36 3.64
CA VAL A 192 20.68 -67.03 2.35
C VAL A 192 20.44 -68.51 2.55
N SER A 193 19.46 -69.08 1.84
CA SER A 193 19.21 -70.53 1.87
C SER A 193 19.66 -71.21 0.58
N LYS A 194 19.89 -70.45 -0.51
CA LYS A 194 20.34 -70.99 -1.80
C LYS A 194 21.51 -70.19 -2.38
N PRO A 195 22.39 -70.83 -3.18
CA PRO A 195 23.50 -70.13 -3.82
C PRO A 195 23.04 -69.06 -4.83
N GLU A 196 21.83 -69.17 -5.36
CA GLU A 196 21.23 -68.22 -6.31
C GLU A 196 20.88 -66.87 -5.67
N ASP A 197 20.65 -66.84 -4.35
CA ASP A 197 20.33 -65.62 -3.60
C ASP A 197 21.58 -64.72 -3.45
N LEU A 198 22.78 -65.25 -3.74
CA LEU A 198 24.04 -64.52 -3.65
C LEU A 198 24.26 -63.63 -4.89
N THR A 199 23.77 -62.40 -4.85
CA THR A 199 24.01 -61.46 -5.94
C THR A 199 25.36 -60.73 -5.80
N PRO A 200 26.14 -60.57 -6.90
CA PRO A 200 27.40 -59.83 -6.86
C PRO A 200 27.24 -58.39 -6.36
N THR A 201 26.11 -57.76 -6.64
CA THR A 201 25.77 -56.39 -6.21
C THR A 201 25.62 -56.29 -4.70
N GLU A 202 24.93 -57.23 -4.05
CA GLU A 202 24.75 -57.20 -2.61
C GLU A 202 26.05 -57.52 -1.88
N ILE A 203 26.81 -58.50 -2.37
CA ILE A 203 28.14 -58.83 -1.84
C ILE A 203 29.07 -57.61 -1.90
N THR A 204 29.05 -56.88 -3.03
CA THR A 204 29.85 -55.68 -3.21
C THR A 204 29.43 -54.57 -2.25
N THR A 205 28.13 -54.28 -2.17
CA THR A 205 27.57 -53.24 -1.30
C THR A 205 27.84 -53.58 0.17
N PHE A 206 27.70 -54.84 0.55
CA PHE A 206 27.96 -55.30 1.91
C PHE A 206 29.44 -55.19 2.23
N LEU A 207 30.36 -55.73 1.43
CA LEU A 207 31.81 -55.71 1.75
C LEU A 207 32.49 -54.34 1.62
N LEU A 208 31.99 -53.47 0.73
CA LEU A 208 32.57 -52.16 0.46
C LEU A 208 31.82 -51.00 1.14
N SER A 209 30.83 -51.30 1.99
CA SER A 209 30.11 -50.28 2.75
C SER A 209 31.07 -49.48 3.62
N SER A 210 31.08 -48.15 3.47
CA SER A 210 31.92 -47.24 4.26
C SER A 210 31.58 -47.21 5.75
N LEU A 211 30.45 -47.82 6.13
CA LEU A 211 29.91 -47.78 7.50
C LEU A 211 30.62 -48.73 8.45
N HIS A 212 31.25 -49.79 7.93
CA HIS A 212 32.10 -50.69 8.70
C HIS A 212 33.57 -50.56 8.31
N SER A 213 34.46 -51.00 9.20
CA SER A 213 35.92 -51.03 9.00
C SER A 213 36.51 -49.73 8.43
N GLN A 214 36.11 -48.57 8.97
CA GLN A 214 36.51 -47.23 8.51
C GLN A 214 38.03 -47.02 8.41
N ASN A 215 38.82 -47.82 9.15
CA ASN A 215 40.28 -47.76 9.17
C ASN A 215 40.97 -48.48 7.99
N LEU A 216 40.22 -49.21 7.16
CA LEU A 216 40.78 -49.98 6.03
C LEU A 216 40.37 -49.39 4.69
N SER A 217 41.34 -49.25 3.80
CA SER A 217 41.08 -48.87 2.41
C SER A 217 40.23 -49.92 1.69
N ARG A 218 39.49 -49.50 0.66
CA ARG A 218 38.67 -50.42 -0.18
C ARG A 218 39.51 -51.61 -0.69
N LYS A 219 40.74 -51.35 -1.13
CA LYS A 219 41.68 -52.37 -1.60
C LYS A 219 42.07 -53.37 -0.51
N GLU A 220 42.30 -52.92 0.72
CA GLU A 220 42.62 -53.80 1.85
C GLU A 220 41.44 -54.67 2.26
N ARG A 221 40.22 -54.12 2.24
CA ARG A 221 38.99 -54.87 2.51
C ARG A 221 38.77 -55.99 1.50
N ILE A 222 39.01 -55.71 0.21
CA ILE A 222 38.89 -56.74 -0.84
C ILE A 222 39.96 -57.82 -0.64
N ARG A 223 41.22 -57.45 -0.33
CA ARG A 223 42.27 -58.44 -0.07
C ARG A 223 41.98 -59.30 1.15
N SER A 224 41.51 -58.71 2.25
CA SER A 224 41.16 -59.48 3.46
C SER A 224 40.01 -60.44 3.18
N ALA A 225 38.99 -60.01 2.44
CA ALA A 225 37.90 -60.87 2.00
C ALA A 225 38.38 -62.01 1.07
N GLN A 226 39.28 -61.74 0.12
CA GLN A 226 39.86 -62.77 -0.74
C GLN A 226 40.65 -63.82 0.03
N LEU A 227 41.42 -63.41 1.04
CA LEU A 227 42.14 -64.36 1.90
C LEU A 227 41.18 -65.22 2.74
N ARG A 228 40.03 -64.66 3.13
CA ARG A 228 39.00 -65.31 3.95
C ARG A 228 38.18 -66.31 3.14
N TRP A 229 37.83 -65.95 1.90
CA TRP A 229 37.09 -66.76 0.93
C TRP A 229 37.99 -67.55 -0.03
N HIS A 230 39.27 -67.74 0.29
CA HIS A 230 40.18 -68.51 -0.55
C HIS A 230 39.78 -70.00 -0.56
N PRO A 231 39.75 -70.66 -1.74
CA PRO A 231 39.30 -72.05 -1.86
C PRO A 231 40.05 -73.02 -0.93
N ASP A 232 41.36 -72.82 -0.70
CA ASP A 232 42.17 -73.64 0.20
C ASP A 232 41.68 -73.64 1.67
N ARG A 233 41.29 -72.47 2.20
CA ARG A 233 40.69 -72.42 3.55
C ARG A 233 39.33 -73.07 3.56
N PHE A 234 38.55 -72.83 2.51
CA PHE A 234 37.18 -73.30 2.42
C PHE A 234 37.09 -74.81 2.20
N GLN A 235 38.12 -75.45 1.64
CA GLN A 235 38.23 -76.92 1.59
C GLN A 235 38.15 -77.57 2.99
N ARG A 236 38.61 -76.89 4.04
CA ARG A 236 38.48 -77.40 5.43
C ARG A 236 37.05 -77.30 5.95
N VAL A 237 36.33 -76.25 5.55
CA VAL A 237 34.92 -76.06 5.88
C VAL A 237 34.05 -77.06 5.12
N LEU A 238 34.30 -77.27 3.81
CA LEU A 238 33.57 -78.23 2.96
C LEU A 238 33.62 -79.67 3.46
N LYS A 239 34.69 -80.07 4.17
CA LYS A 239 34.78 -81.41 4.79
C LYS A 239 33.75 -81.64 5.90
N ARG A 240 33.21 -80.56 6.49
CA ARG A 240 32.22 -80.60 7.58
C ARG A 240 30.80 -80.30 7.13
N VAL A 241 30.64 -79.80 5.90
CA VAL A 241 29.31 -79.55 5.33
C VAL A 241 28.67 -80.90 4.98
N LYS A 242 27.37 -81.04 5.24
CA LYS A 242 26.59 -82.22 4.84
C LYS A 242 26.76 -82.51 3.35
N GLU A 243 26.89 -83.78 2.98
CA GLU A 243 27.15 -84.19 1.58
C GLU A 243 26.16 -83.57 0.58
N GLU A 244 24.89 -83.47 0.99
CA GLU A 244 23.78 -82.91 0.20
C GLU A 244 23.96 -81.42 -0.12
N GLU A 245 24.62 -80.67 0.77
CA GLU A 245 24.78 -79.21 0.65
C GLU A 245 26.17 -78.80 0.18
N LYS A 246 27.14 -79.73 0.10
CA LYS A 246 28.52 -79.44 -0.33
C LYS A 246 28.58 -78.75 -1.69
N ASN A 247 27.76 -79.19 -2.65
CA ASN A 247 27.72 -78.59 -3.98
C ASN A 247 27.20 -77.15 -3.92
N ALA A 248 26.08 -76.93 -3.22
CA ALA A 248 25.52 -75.59 -3.05
C ALA A 248 26.51 -74.63 -2.36
N VAL A 249 27.22 -75.09 -1.34
CA VAL A 249 28.27 -74.32 -0.66
C VAL A 249 29.45 -74.02 -1.58
N ALA A 250 29.93 -75.02 -2.34
CA ALA A 250 31.03 -74.82 -3.28
C ALA A 250 30.67 -73.81 -4.37
N ASP A 251 29.45 -73.86 -4.89
CA ASP A 251 28.93 -72.90 -5.88
C ASP A 251 28.84 -71.49 -5.30
N GLY A 252 28.29 -71.35 -4.08
CA GLY A 252 28.21 -70.07 -3.37
C GLY A 252 29.59 -69.44 -3.12
N VAL A 253 30.56 -70.24 -2.68
CA VAL A 253 31.96 -69.80 -2.49
C VAL A 253 32.57 -69.38 -3.84
N GLY A 254 32.30 -70.13 -4.91
CA GLY A 254 32.73 -69.80 -6.26
C GLY A 254 32.14 -68.48 -6.76
N ILE A 255 30.89 -68.16 -6.42
CA ILE A 255 30.27 -66.86 -6.74
C ILE A 255 30.96 -65.73 -5.97
N VAL A 256 31.14 -65.87 -4.65
CA VAL A 256 31.80 -64.85 -3.82
C VAL A 256 33.24 -64.62 -4.27
N ALA A 257 34.01 -65.68 -4.51
CA ALA A 257 35.40 -65.57 -4.95
C ALA A 257 35.53 -64.89 -6.32
N ARG A 258 34.66 -65.21 -7.29
CA ARG A 258 34.63 -64.51 -8.59
C ARG A 258 34.29 -63.04 -8.42
N CYS A 259 33.26 -62.71 -7.64
CA CYS A 259 32.89 -61.34 -7.33
C CYS A 259 34.07 -60.55 -6.72
N LEU A 260 34.76 -61.12 -5.75
CA LEU A 260 35.93 -60.51 -5.12
C LEU A 260 37.10 -60.28 -6.08
N ASN A 261 37.34 -61.21 -7.01
CA ASN A 261 38.38 -61.06 -8.03
C ASN A 261 38.03 -59.94 -9.02
N ASP A 262 36.77 -59.88 -9.46
CA ASP A 262 36.27 -58.82 -10.35
C ASP A 262 36.36 -57.44 -9.68
N LEU A 263 36.04 -57.34 -8.38
CA LEU A 263 36.19 -56.11 -7.61
C LEU A 263 37.65 -55.65 -7.52
N MET A 264 38.58 -56.58 -7.28
CA MET A 264 40.01 -56.25 -7.24
C MET A 264 40.56 -55.86 -8.61
N ALA A 265 40.04 -56.47 -9.69
CA ALA A 265 40.40 -56.08 -11.05
C ALA A 265 39.90 -54.68 -11.39
N LYS A 266 38.69 -54.30 -10.96
CA LYS A 266 38.14 -52.95 -11.12
C LYS A 266 38.97 -51.90 -10.35
N GLU A 267 39.31 -52.16 -9.10
CA GLU A 267 40.14 -51.25 -8.26
C GLU A 267 41.61 -51.15 -8.70
N LYS A 268 42.11 -52.07 -9.54
CA LYS A 268 43.44 -51.94 -10.18
C LYS A 268 43.42 -51.08 -11.45
N ARG A 269 42.24 -50.92 -12.06
CA ARG A 269 42.04 -50.17 -13.31
C ARG A 269 41.59 -48.73 -13.06
N ALA A 270 40.97 -48.47 -11.92
CA ALA A 270 40.65 -47.13 -11.41
C ALA A 270 41.88 -46.47 -10.78
#